data_AF-A0A7S4JGN6-F1
#
_entry.id   AF-A0A7S4JGN6-F1
#
_cell.length_a   1.000
_cell.length_b   1.000
_cell.length_c   1.000
_cell.angle_alpha   90.00
_cell.angle_beta   90.00
_cell.angle_gamma   90.00
#
_symmetry.space_group_name_H-M   'P 1'
#
loop_
_entity.id
_entity.type
_entity.pdbx_description
1 polymer ?
#
loop_
_entity_poly.entity_id
_entity_poly.type
_entity_poly.pdbx_seq_one_letter_code
_entity_poly.pdbx_strand_id
1 'polypeptide(L)'
;AAMSDRSMAMARLLPLLLLLQLACPCLAFLLSSPTRLPHLSPAASSSRLVRYGRKERGLALRPALTVCASSDGLLSWASENGAKLTCAVGPGGMTLTQDVKSNSVVCSIPSKLFLSRSTTRAAFGSMADKLDVRTAMALQILYEKSKKEESFWCEWLKVLPDRENLGTPCLWPEDDQNLLKGTSVFEEVEASKSLYSKAFESLSSSGWDSKIPTEFFNLESFEWAMEVVRSRSVAFPKFDDGLVLAPVADFSLAGKLGRDTISCGYEGLFREPRVTVQSVAGGKSGSPIAVNFMGKSPSSMLLDHGVANPNKEEGEFKVSFAVSSLDRFFDDKADILEQEGLTTEMTFTLKADGTLDEYLLPFMRLVCIQSFDAFLLESVFRQEVWGFVNLPVSKDNEKLMLETLIATFEGALDDIGSSESEDMSIVRDASSTYRQVQAAYVRIGERSALKKTIYLLEQEMEEMDSKEYYQERRLKSLNLDRPVDESEIVDPNVEFGRERDAPWMR
;
A
#
# COMPACT_ATOMS: atom_id res chain seq x y z
N ALA A 1 -30.67 16.37 42.62
CA ALA A 1 -30.94 17.06 41.35
C ALA A 1 -29.62 17.56 40.77
N ALA A 2 -28.94 16.69 40.02
CA ALA A 2 -27.77 16.93 39.17
C ALA A 2 -27.21 15.53 38.82
N MET A 3 -27.90 14.79 37.94
CA MET A 3 -27.44 13.55 37.29
C MET A 3 -28.61 13.05 36.40
N SER A 4 -28.85 13.71 35.26
CA SER A 4 -29.67 13.10 34.19
C SER A 4 -29.44 13.64 32.77
N ASP A 5 -28.66 14.70 32.55
CA ASP A 5 -28.55 15.28 31.19
C ASP A 5 -27.38 14.80 30.32
N ARG A 6 -26.50 13.91 30.81
CA ARG A 6 -25.40 13.36 29.99
C ARG A 6 -25.75 12.10 29.19
N SER A 7 -26.93 11.50 29.41
CA SER A 7 -27.34 10.25 28.75
C SER A 7 -28.17 10.45 27.48
N MET A 8 -28.77 11.62 27.25
CA MET A 8 -29.62 11.87 26.07
C MET A 8 -28.89 12.51 24.88
N ALA A 9 -27.69 13.08 25.08
CA ALA A 9 -26.89 13.63 23.98
C ALA A 9 -26.14 12.56 23.16
N MET A 10 -25.75 11.43 23.79
CA MET A 10 -25.12 10.31 23.09
C MET A 10 -26.10 9.45 22.28
N ALA A 11 -27.40 9.43 22.63
CA ALA A 11 -28.39 8.60 21.95
C ALA A 11 -28.91 9.19 20.62
N ARG A 12 -28.50 10.41 20.24
CA ARG A 12 -28.91 11.08 18.98
C ARG A 12 -27.78 11.30 17.98
N LEU A 13 -26.53 10.99 18.34
CA LEU A 13 -25.35 11.11 17.48
C LEU A 13 -24.88 9.75 16.90
N LEU A 14 -25.35 8.63 17.43
CA LEU A 14 -25.02 7.29 16.90
C LEU A 14 -25.47 7.03 15.45
N PRO A 15 -26.60 7.58 14.91
CA PRO A 15 -26.98 7.31 13.52
C PRO A 15 -26.19 8.13 12.48
N LEU A 16 -25.52 9.22 12.90
CA LEU A 16 -24.76 10.12 12.01
C LEU A 16 -23.27 9.76 11.94
N LEU A 17 -22.70 9.23 13.03
CA LEU A 17 -21.33 8.70 13.04
C LEU A 17 -21.19 7.36 12.29
N LEU A 18 -22.27 6.57 12.17
CA LEU A 18 -22.27 5.34 11.36
C LEU A 18 -22.29 5.60 9.84
N LEU A 19 -22.72 6.78 9.39
CA LEU A 19 -22.77 7.15 7.97
C LEU A 19 -21.46 7.79 7.46
N LEU A 20 -20.62 8.34 8.35
CA LEU A 20 -19.33 8.95 7.99
C LEU A 20 -18.14 7.97 8.07
N GLN A 21 -18.25 6.83 8.77
CA GLN A 21 -17.20 5.80 8.82
C GLN A 21 -17.23 4.81 7.65
N LEU A 22 -18.14 4.99 6.68
CA LEU A 22 -18.15 4.26 5.40
C LEU A 22 -17.34 4.97 4.29
N ALA A 23 -16.72 6.11 4.58
CA ALA A 23 -15.74 6.77 3.71
C ALA A 23 -14.32 6.43 4.19
N CYS A 24 -13.90 5.19 3.92
CA CYS A 24 -12.52 4.73 4.10
C CYS A 24 -11.61 5.45 3.09
N PRO A 25 -10.47 6.07 3.48
CA PRO A 25 -9.46 6.50 2.53
C PRO A 25 -8.58 5.30 2.16
N CYS A 26 -9.18 4.31 1.49
CA CYS A 26 -8.47 3.25 0.78
C CYS A 26 -8.93 3.25 -0.69
N LEU A 27 -8.86 4.42 -1.33
CA LEU A 27 -9.21 4.62 -2.73
C LEU A 27 -8.58 5.91 -3.29
N ALA A 28 -7.27 6.04 -3.19
CA ALA A 28 -6.51 7.08 -3.88
C ALA A 28 -5.19 6.54 -4.44
N PHE A 29 -5.26 5.42 -5.15
CA PHE A 29 -4.21 5.00 -6.09
C PHE A 29 -4.89 4.29 -7.24
N LEU A 30 -5.58 5.06 -8.08
CA LEU A 30 -6.03 4.72 -9.43
C LEU A 30 -6.90 5.92 -9.88
N LEU A 31 -6.27 6.91 -10.51
CA LEU A 31 -6.81 7.81 -11.55
C LEU A 31 -5.91 9.05 -11.68
N SER A 32 -4.78 8.89 -12.37
CA SER A 32 -4.15 10.02 -13.07
C SER A 32 -4.17 9.72 -14.56
N SER A 33 -5.08 10.40 -15.26
CA SER A 33 -5.08 10.44 -16.73
C SER A 33 -3.93 11.36 -17.19
N PRO A 34 -3.29 11.09 -18.35
CA PRO A 34 -2.12 11.84 -18.77
C PRO A 34 -2.54 13.16 -19.42
N THR A 35 -2.26 14.28 -18.75
CA THR A 35 -2.22 15.59 -19.41
C THR A 35 -0.92 15.71 -20.18
N ARG A 36 -1.04 15.97 -21.49
CA ARG A 36 0.07 16.16 -22.43
C ARG A 36 0.87 17.41 -22.06
N LEU A 37 2.19 17.26 -21.95
CA LEU A 37 3.15 18.35 -22.03
C LEU A 37 4.20 18.04 -23.13
N PRO A 38 4.81 19.08 -23.72
CA PRO A 38 5.32 19.03 -25.09
C PRO A 38 6.66 18.29 -25.25
N HIS A 39 6.86 17.78 -26.46
CA HIS A 39 8.06 17.10 -26.93
C HIS A 39 9.34 17.92 -26.70
N LEU A 40 10.22 17.40 -25.86
CA LEU A 40 11.65 17.72 -25.86
C LEU A 40 12.43 16.40 -25.98
N SER A 41 13.12 16.23 -27.09
CA SER A 41 13.99 15.09 -27.38
C SER A 41 15.30 15.21 -26.59
N PRO A 42 15.74 14.18 -25.83
CA PRO A 42 17.12 14.08 -25.39
C PRO A 42 17.90 13.11 -26.29
N ALA A 43 19.10 13.58 -26.66
CA ALA A 43 20.07 12.89 -27.49
C ALA A 43 20.50 11.52 -26.91
N ALA A 44 20.84 10.62 -27.83
CA ALA A 44 21.35 9.29 -27.53
C ALA A 44 22.66 9.36 -26.71
N SER A 45 22.62 8.84 -25.48
CA SER A 45 23.82 8.42 -24.76
C SER A 45 23.71 6.91 -24.48
N SER A 46 24.58 6.12 -25.08
CA SER A 46 24.66 4.68 -24.89
C SER A 46 25.13 4.35 -23.46
N SER A 47 24.20 4.07 -22.54
CA SER A 47 24.52 3.46 -21.26
C SER A 47 24.59 1.94 -21.42
N ARG A 48 25.78 1.38 -21.22
CA ARG A 48 26.06 -0.06 -21.27
C ARG A 48 25.17 -0.82 -20.28
N LEU A 49 24.55 -1.89 -20.77
CA LEU A 49 23.98 -2.98 -19.96
C LEU A 49 24.97 -3.41 -18.87
N VAL A 50 24.65 -3.09 -17.62
CA VAL A 50 25.33 -3.64 -16.45
C VAL A 50 24.97 -5.11 -16.37
N ARG A 51 25.94 -5.97 -16.68
CA ARG A 51 25.84 -7.42 -16.47
C ARG A 51 25.79 -7.68 -14.96
N TYR A 52 24.64 -8.11 -14.44
CA TYR A 52 24.55 -8.76 -13.13
C TYR A 52 25.32 -10.08 -13.20
N GLY A 53 26.59 -10.01 -12.79
CA GLY A 53 27.52 -11.13 -12.71
C GLY A 53 28.20 -11.14 -11.36
N ARG A 54 27.47 -11.50 -10.30
CA ARG A 54 28.10 -12.00 -9.07
C ARG A 54 27.25 -13.11 -8.48
N LYS A 55 27.85 -14.30 -8.38
CA LYS A 55 27.31 -15.48 -7.70
C LYS A 55 27.16 -15.17 -6.21
N GLU A 56 25.98 -14.73 -5.79
CA GLU A 56 25.55 -15.01 -4.42
C GLU A 56 25.26 -16.51 -4.35
N ARG A 57 25.97 -17.22 -3.46
CA ARG A 57 25.66 -18.62 -3.18
C ARG A 57 24.26 -18.63 -2.58
N GLY A 58 23.32 -19.19 -3.34
CA GLY A 58 21.88 -19.03 -3.16
C GLY A 58 21.41 -19.31 -1.75
N LEU A 59 20.78 -18.31 -1.15
CA LEU A 59 19.78 -18.51 -0.11
C LEU A 59 18.65 -19.33 -0.73
N ALA A 60 18.55 -20.61 -0.36
CA ALA A 60 17.50 -21.48 -0.84
C ALA A 60 16.17 -21.01 -0.23
N LEU A 61 15.27 -20.48 -1.07
CA LEU A 61 13.92 -20.16 -0.66
C LEU A 61 13.20 -21.43 -0.22
N ARG A 62 12.65 -21.43 0.99
CA ARG A 62 11.90 -22.58 1.51
C ARG A 62 10.57 -22.70 0.77
N PRO A 63 10.15 -23.94 0.42
CA PRO A 63 8.82 -24.14 -0.14
C PRO A 63 7.76 -23.68 0.86
N ALA A 64 6.70 -23.05 0.35
CA ALA A 64 5.56 -22.62 1.13
C ALA A 64 4.83 -23.78 1.83
N LEU A 65 4.04 -23.40 2.82
CA LEU A 65 3.17 -24.28 3.59
C LEU A 65 2.23 -25.04 2.65
N THR A 66 2.10 -26.34 2.90
CA THR A 66 1.69 -27.39 1.96
C THR A 66 0.28 -27.87 2.31
N VAL A 67 -0.71 -27.79 1.40
CA VAL A 67 -1.90 -28.69 1.46
C VAL A 67 -2.30 -29.26 0.09
N CYS A 68 -2.79 -30.50 0.21
CA CYS A 68 -3.12 -31.55 -0.76
C CYS A 68 -4.40 -31.37 -1.59
N ALA A 69 -4.33 -31.80 -2.86
CA ALA A 69 -5.06 -32.93 -3.45
C ALA A 69 -4.36 -33.27 -4.79
N SER A 70 -4.72 -34.35 -5.48
CA SER A 70 -4.35 -34.46 -6.91
C SER A 70 -4.94 -33.25 -7.63
N SER A 71 -4.11 -32.51 -8.35
CA SER A 71 -4.55 -31.37 -9.17
C SER A 71 -5.06 -31.80 -10.55
N ASP A 72 -5.09 -33.12 -10.83
CA ASP A 72 -5.51 -33.65 -12.13
C ASP A 72 -6.96 -33.22 -12.46
N GLY A 73 -7.84 -33.21 -11.45
CA GLY A 73 -9.22 -32.73 -11.58
C GLY A 73 -9.29 -31.26 -11.98
N LEU A 74 -8.52 -30.39 -11.30
CA LEU A 74 -8.41 -28.97 -11.64
C LEU A 74 -7.89 -28.76 -13.07
N LEU A 75 -6.82 -29.46 -13.46
CA LEU A 75 -6.21 -29.28 -14.77
C LEU A 75 -7.11 -29.79 -15.90
N SER A 76 -7.83 -30.91 -15.69
CA SER A 76 -8.83 -31.42 -16.65
C SER A 76 -9.99 -30.44 -16.80
N TRP A 77 -10.59 -30.02 -15.69
CA TRP A 77 -11.69 -29.05 -15.68
C TRP A 77 -11.32 -27.75 -16.38
N ALA A 78 -10.13 -27.21 -16.11
CA ALA A 78 -9.67 -25.98 -16.73
C ALA A 78 -9.49 -26.16 -18.25
N SER A 79 -8.88 -27.28 -18.68
CA SER A 79 -8.64 -27.58 -20.09
C SER A 79 -9.94 -27.81 -20.87
N GLU A 80 -10.90 -28.54 -20.30
CA GLU A 80 -12.25 -28.74 -20.86
C GLU A 80 -13.02 -27.42 -21.04
N ASN A 81 -12.69 -26.42 -20.22
CA ASN A 81 -13.25 -25.08 -20.29
C ASN A 81 -12.37 -24.08 -21.06
N GLY A 82 -11.41 -24.56 -21.85
CA GLY A 82 -10.65 -23.77 -22.81
C GLY A 82 -9.32 -23.19 -22.29
N ALA A 83 -8.87 -23.56 -21.10
CA ALA A 83 -7.52 -23.20 -20.65
C ALA A 83 -6.44 -23.87 -21.52
N LYS A 84 -5.31 -23.20 -21.72
CA LYS A 84 -4.12 -23.76 -22.38
C LYS A 84 -3.03 -23.93 -21.33
N LEU A 85 -2.65 -25.17 -21.05
CA LEU A 85 -1.77 -25.52 -19.94
C LEU A 85 -0.57 -26.35 -20.41
N THR A 86 0.63 -25.91 -20.05
CA THR A 86 1.88 -26.70 -20.11
C THR A 86 2.51 -26.76 -18.73
N CYS A 87 1.67 -26.73 -17.70
CA CYS A 87 2.03 -26.68 -16.30
C CYS A 87 1.19 -27.67 -15.49
N ALA A 88 1.75 -28.10 -14.36
CA ALA A 88 1.04 -28.81 -13.30
C ALA A 88 0.96 -27.93 -12.07
N VAL A 89 -0.04 -28.16 -11.23
CA VAL A 89 -0.18 -27.53 -9.92
C VAL A 89 0.11 -28.57 -8.86
N GLY A 90 0.87 -28.20 -7.84
CA GLY A 90 1.14 -29.10 -6.72
C GLY A 90 1.40 -28.34 -5.43
N PRO A 91 1.79 -29.07 -4.37
CA PRO A 91 1.93 -28.48 -3.05
C PRO A 91 3.02 -27.39 -2.95
N GLY A 92 3.94 -27.35 -3.91
CA GLY A 92 5.01 -26.36 -4.00
C GLY A 92 4.78 -25.25 -5.04
N GLY A 93 3.55 -25.07 -5.51
CA GLY A 93 3.16 -24.12 -6.55
C GLY A 93 3.03 -24.77 -7.94
N MET A 94 3.30 -24.00 -8.99
CA MET A 94 3.23 -24.47 -10.38
C MET A 94 4.58 -25.04 -10.85
N THR A 95 4.55 -26.05 -11.71
CA THR A 95 5.74 -26.60 -12.38
C THR A 95 5.47 -26.86 -13.86
N LEU A 96 6.51 -26.90 -14.69
CA LEU A 96 6.40 -27.26 -16.09
C LEU A 96 6.12 -28.76 -16.26
N THR A 97 5.24 -29.12 -17.19
CA THR A 97 5.00 -30.54 -17.55
C THR A 97 5.91 -31.01 -18.69
N GLN A 98 6.48 -30.07 -19.45
CA GLN A 98 7.34 -30.34 -20.59
C GLN A 98 8.44 -29.28 -20.72
N ASP A 99 9.42 -29.54 -21.59
CA ASP A 99 10.46 -28.58 -21.91
C ASP A 99 9.86 -27.39 -22.69
N VAL A 100 10.14 -26.17 -22.26
CA VAL A 100 9.65 -24.94 -22.92
C VAL A 100 10.80 -23.96 -23.17
N LYS A 101 10.68 -23.21 -24.26
CA LYS A 101 11.64 -22.15 -24.61
C LYS A 101 11.45 -20.93 -23.73
N SER A 102 12.45 -20.06 -23.66
CA SER A 102 12.33 -18.75 -23.03
C SER A 102 11.15 -17.95 -23.60
N ASN A 103 10.46 -17.21 -22.72
CA ASN A 103 9.26 -16.43 -23.01
C ASN A 103 8.04 -17.23 -23.50
N SER A 104 7.97 -18.54 -23.22
CA SER A 104 6.79 -19.34 -23.56
C SER A 104 5.63 -19.04 -22.61
N VAL A 105 4.40 -18.91 -23.13
CA VAL A 105 3.19 -18.91 -22.31
C VAL A 105 2.91 -20.34 -21.86
N VAL A 106 2.90 -20.55 -20.55
CA VAL A 106 2.80 -21.89 -19.94
C VAL A 106 1.44 -22.14 -19.30
N CYS A 107 0.70 -21.07 -19.04
CA CYS A 107 -0.67 -21.12 -18.55
C CYS A 107 -1.45 -19.96 -19.18
N SER A 108 -2.65 -20.23 -19.68
CA SER A 108 -3.55 -19.23 -20.24
C SER A 108 -4.99 -19.56 -19.91
N ILE A 109 -5.60 -18.72 -19.08
CA ILE A 109 -6.91 -18.92 -18.47
C ILE A 109 -7.92 -17.97 -19.12
N PRO A 110 -8.98 -18.47 -19.76
CA PRO A 110 -10.04 -17.64 -20.35
C PRO A 110 -10.97 -17.07 -19.28
N SER A 111 -11.57 -15.91 -19.59
CA SER A 111 -12.47 -15.21 -18.67
C SER A 111 -13.67 -16.00 -18.15
N LYS A 112 -14.12 -17.03 -18.89
CA LYS A 112 -15.15 -17.97 -18.42
C LYS A 112 -14.79 -18.63 -17.08
N LEU A 113 -13.51 -18.82 -16.79
CA LEU A 113 -13.03 -19.46 -15.57
C LEU A 113 -12.83 -18.49 -14.39
N PHE A 114 -12.90 -17.17 -14.62
CA PHE A 114 -12.61 -16.20 -13.57
C PHE A 114 -13.70 -16.18 -12.49
N LEU A 115 -13.30 -15.87 -11.25
CA LEU A 115 -14.20 -15.15 -10.33
C LEU A 115 -13.87 -13.67 -10.41
N SER A 116 -14.90 -12.84 -10.55
CA SER A 116 -14.79 -11.41 -10.75
C SER A 116 -16.11 -10.71 -10.40
N ARG A 117 -16.18 -9.39 -10.57
CA ARG A 117 -17.40 -8.62 -10.24
C ARG A 117 -18.66 -9.17 -10.93
N SER A 118 -18.61 -9.45 -12.22
CA SER A 118 -19.73 -10.00 -12.98
C SER A 118 -20.23 -11.33 -12.42
N THR A 119 -19.34 -12.22 -11.98
CA THR A 119 -19.74 -13.49 -11.38
C THR A 119 -20.34 -13.28 -9.98
N THR A 120 -19.83 -12.32 -9.20
CA THR A 120 -20.43 -11.97 -7.89
C THR A 120 -21.84 -11.43 -8.07
N ARG A 121 -22.07 -10.57 -9.08
CA ARG A 121 -23.40 -10.04 -9.42
C ARG A 121 -24.33 -11.12 -9.93
N ALA A 122 -23.81 -12.10 -10.68
CA ALA A 122 -24.62 -13.24 -11.11
C ALA A 122 -25.07 -14.12 -9.91
N ALA A 123 -24.22 -14.28 -8.89
CA ALA A 123 -24.54 -15.05 -7.69
C ALA A 123 -25.53 -14.34 -6.75
N PHE A 124 -25.37 -13.03 -6.55
CA PHE A 124 -26.09 -12.29 -5.49
C PHE A 124 -26.99 -11.15 -5.99
N GLY A 125 -27.05 -10.90 -7.30
CA GLY A 125 -27.76 -9.77 -7.87
C GLY A 125 -27.17 -8.42 -7.45
N SER A 126 -28.03 -7.41 -7.33
CA SER A 126 -27.65 -6.04 -6.95
C SER A 126 -27.13 -5.89 -5.51
N MET A 127 -27.24 -6.93 -4.68
CA MET A 127 -26.67 -6.93 -3.33
C MET A 127 -25.15 -6.85 -3.36
N ALA A 128 -24.52 -7.48 -4.35
CA ALA A 128 -23.07 -7.40 -4.57
C ALA A 128 -22.59 -5.98 -4.88
N ASP A 129 -23.43 -5.15 -5.52
CA ASP A 129 -23.05 -3.81 -5.96
C ASP A 129 -22.77 -2.85 -4.79
N LYS A 130 -23.30 -3.16 -3.60
CA LYS A 130 -23.09 -2.39 -2.37
C LYS A 130 -21.76 -2.68 -1.67
N LEU A 131 -21.08 -3.73 -2.09
CA LEU A 131 -19.81 -4.16 -1.53
C LEU A 131 -18.66 -3.74 -2.43
N ASP A 132 -17.49 -3.50 -1.84
CA ASP A 132 -16.25 -3.45 -2.61
C ASP A 132 -15.99 -4.80 -3.29
N VAL A 133 -15.17 -4.76 -4.34
CA VAL A 133 -14.92 -5.93 -5.20
C VAL A 133 -14.32 -7.10 -4.41
N ARG A 134 -13.47 -6.86 -3.41
CA ARG A 134 -12.80 -7.94 -2.66
C ARG A 134 -13.78 -8.64 -1.72
N THR A 135 -14.56 -7.88 -0.96
CA THR A 135 -15.58 -8.45 -0.08
C THR A 135 -16.65 -9.20 -0.89
N ALA A 136 -17.09 -8.68 -2.04
CA ALA A 136 -18.02 -9.40 -2.91
C ALA A 136 -17.45 -10.74 -3.41
N MET A 137 -16.18 -10.77 -3.83
CA MET A 137 -15.50 -11.98 -4.28
C MET A 137 -15.29 -12.97 -3.13
N ALA A 138 -14.93 -12.51 -1.93
CA ALA A 138 -14.78 -13.36 -0.76
C ALA A 138 -16.09 -14.06 -0.40
N LEU A 139 -17.21 -13.34 -0.42
CA LEU A 139 -18.54 -13.94 -0.22
C LEU A 139 -18.91 -14.92 -1.33
N GLN A 140 -18.54 -14.64 -2.58
CA GLN A 140 -18.76 -15.60 -3.66
C GLN A 140 -17.95 -16.89 -3.46
N ILE A 141 -16.70 -16.82 -2.98
CA ILE A 141 -15.91 -18.02 -2.64
C ILE A 141 -16.66 -18.88 -1.60
N LEU A 142 -17.17 -18.26 -0.53
CA LEU A 142 -17.91 -18.98 0.51
C LEU A 142 -19.22 -19.58 -0.01
N TYR A 143 -19.95 -18.83 -0.81
CA TYR A 143 -21.17 -19.30 -1.46
C TYR A 143 -20.92 -20.48 -2.40
N GLU A 144 -19.87 -20.42 -3.22
CA GLU A 144 -19.51 -21.50 -4.13
C GLU A 144 -18.98 -22.72 -3.35
N LYS A 145 -18.24 -22.54 -2.25
CA LYS A 145 -17.89 -23.66 -1.35
C LYS A 145 -19.13 -24.34 -0.78
N SER A 146 -20.18 -23.58 -0.47
CA SER A 146 -21.41 -24.15 0.08
C SER A 146 -22.18 -25.06 -0.90
N LYS A 147 -21.98 -24.86 -2.20
CA LYS A 147 -22.56 -25.70 -3.27
C LYS A 147 -21.83 -27.03 -3.45
N LYS A 148 -20.63 -27.19 -2.88
CA LYS A 148 -19.83 -28.42 -2.99
C LYS A 148 -19.64 -28.82 -4.47
N GLU A 149 -20.03 -30.03 -4.85
CA GLU A 149 -19.87 -30.57 -6.22
C GLU A 149 -20.77 -29.87 -7.26
N GLU A 150 -21.78 -29.10 -6.84
CA GLU A 150 -22.62 -28.32 -7.76
C GLU A 150 -21.96 -27.00 -8.17
N SER A 151 -20.86 -26.61 -7.52
CA SER A 151 -20.12 -25.40 -7.90
C SER A 151 -19.39 -25.60 -9.23
N PHE A 152 -19.50 -24.61 -10.11
CA PHE A 152 -18.70 -24.58 -11.34
C PHE A 152 -17.19 -24.57 -11.04
N TRP A 153 -16.79 -24.04 -9.87
CA TRP A 153 -15.40 -23.94 -9.44
C TRP A 153 -14.99 -25.03 -8.43
N CYS A 154 -15.76 -26.11 -8.28
CA CYS A 154 -15.52 -27.12 -7.23
C CYS A 154 -14.08 -27.67 -7.24
N GLU A 155 -13.54 -27.97 -8.43
CA GLU A 155 -12.18 -28.52 -8.59
C GLU A 155 -11.08 -27.53 -8.16
N TRP A 156 -11.29 -26.22 -8.37
CA TRP A 156 -10.38 -25.19 -7.88
C TRP A 156 -10.51 -25.00 -6.37
N LEU A 157 -11.74 -24.95 -5.85
CA LEU A 157 -12.00 -24.76 -4.42
C LEU A 157 -11.45 -25.91 -3.55
N LYS A 158 -11.41 -27.14 -4.08
CA LYS A 158 -10.84 -28.32 -3.41
C LYS A 158 -9.32 -28.22 -3.20
N VAL A 159 -8.61 -27.49 -4.07
CA VAL A 159 -7.14 -27.40 -4.03
C VAL A 159 -6.62 -26.08 -3.47
N LEU A 160 -7.50 -25.14 -3.12
CA LEU A 160 -7.08 -23.93 -2.40
C LEU A 160 -6.48 -24.30 -1.05
N PRO A 161 -5.40 -23.62 -0.62
CA PRO A 161 -4.83 -23.86 0.69
C PRO A 161 -5.83 -23.47 1.78
N ASP A 162 -5.81 -24.24 2.86
CA ASP A 162 -6.53 -23.89 4.08
C ASP A 162 -5.87 -22.68 4.78
N ARG A 163 -6.44 -22.32 5.95
CA ARG A 163 -5.96 -21.19 6.74
C ARG A 163 -4.50 -21.32 7.17
N GLU A 164 -4.08 -22.52 7.55
CA GLU A 164 -2.70 -22.74 8.02
C GLU A 164 -1.68 -22.59 6.89
N ASN A 165 -2.09 -22.90 5.66
CA ASN A 165 -1.18 -23.04 4.52
C ASN A 165 -1.23 -21.89 3.51
N LEU A 166 -2.14 -20.92 3.65
CA LEU A 166 -2.21 -19.77 2.74
C LEU A 166 -0.96 -18.85 2.84
N GLY A 167 -0.36 -18.77 4.02
CA GLY A 167 0.93 -18.10 4.24
C GLY A 167 0.84 -16.60 4.52
N THR A 168 -0.32 -15.95 4.36
CA THR A 168 -0.50 -14.53 4.72
C THR A 168 -0.54 -14.33 6.24
N PRO A 169 0.08 -13.24 6.75
CA PRO A 169 0.29 -13.07 8.18
C PRO A 169 -1.00 -12.90 8.99
N CYS A 170 -2.09 -12.40 8.39
CA CYS A 170 -3.39 -12.30 9.03
C CYS A 170 -3.95 -13.65 9.50
N LEU A 171 -3.57 -14.74 8.84
CA LEU A 171 -4.00 -16.11 9.19
C LEU A 171 -2.95 -16.88 10.00
N TRP A 172 -1.81 -16.27 10.32
CA TRP A 172 -0.82 -16.92 11.18
C TRP A 172 -1.39 -17.10 12.60
N PRO A 173 -0.98 -18.17 13.33
CA PRO A 173 -1.15 -18.24 14.77
C PRO A 173 -0.56 -17.00 15.45
N GLU A 174 -1.14 -16.60 16.57
CA GLU A 174 -0.76 -15.39 17.30
C GLU A 174 0.74 -15.38 17.68
N ASP A 175 1.28 -16.52 18.11
CA ASP A 175 2.71 -16.68 18.41
C ASP A 175 3.61 -16.40 17.19
N ASP A 176 3.16 -16.78 15.98
CA ASP A 176 3.88 -16.49 14.75
C ASP A 176 3.68 -15.04 14.29
N GLN A 177 2.50 -14.43 14.54
CA GLN A 177 2.28 -12.99 14.29
C GLN A 177 3.24 -12.14 15.14
N ASN A 178 3.50 -12.55 16.38
CA ASN A 178 4.45 -11.88 17.28
C ASN A 178 5.90 -11.84 16.74
N LEU A 179 6.25 -12.69 15.75
CA LEU A 179 7.54 -12.59 15.06
C LEU A 179 7.68 -11.27 14.27
N LEU A 180 6.56 -10.62 13.93
CA LEU A 180 6.53 -9.35 13.20
C LEU A 180 6.42 -8.14 14.13
N LYS A 181 6.39 -8.32 15.45
CA LYS A 181 6.22 -7.20 16.39
C LYS A 181 7.27 -6.10 16.15
N GLY A 182 6.82 -4.84 16.18
CA GLY A 182 7.64 -3.66 15.87
C GLY A 182 7.81 -3.36 14.39
N THR A 183 7.28 -4.20 13.50
CA THR A 183 7.28 -3.94 12.04
C THR A 183 5.98 -3.28 11.59
N SER A 184 6.03 -2.55 10.47
CA SER A 184 4.84 -1.97 9.86
C SER A 184 3.84 -3.04 9.36
N VAL A 185 4.34 -4.24 9.06
CA VAL A 185 3.51 -5.40 8.72
C VAL A 185 2.62 -5.84 9.89
N PHE A 186 3.13 -5.80 11.13
CA PHE A 186 2.33 -6.20 12.30
C PHE A 186 1.16 -5.26 12.55
N GLU A 187 1.37 -3.96 12.39
CA GLU A 187 0.31 -2.95 12.49
C GLU A 187 -0.76 -3.15 11.41
N GLU A 188 -0.35 -3.40 10.16
CA GLU A 188 -1.27 -3.68 9.05
C GLU A 188 -2.08 -4.96 9.28
N VAL A 189 -1.48 -6.00 9.87
CA VAL A 189 -2.18 -7.25 10.22
C VAL A 189 -3.28 -6.99 11.25
N GLU A 190 -2.97 -6.24 12.32
CA GLU A 190 -3.94 -5.90 13.36
C GLU A 190 -5.06 -5.00 12.81
N ALA A 191 -4.71 -4.02 11.97
CA ALA A 191 -5.68 -3.20 11.27
C ALA A 191 -6.59 -4.03 10.35
N SER A 192 -6.03 -4.96 9.57
CA SER A 192 -6.77 -5.84 8.68
C SER A 192 -7.75 -6.74 9.43
N LYS A 193 -7.34 -7.35 10.54
CA LYS A 193 -8.21 -8.18 11.39
C LYS A 193 -9.37 -7.37 11.99
N SER A 194 -9.09 -6.15 12.43
CA SER A 194 -10.13 -5.22 12.91
C SER A 194 -11.13 -4.84 11.81
N LEU A 195 -10.63 -4.56 10.60
CA LEU A 195 -11.47 -4.27 9.43
C LEU A 195 -12.33 -5.48 9.02
N TYR A 196 -11.77 -6.69 8.98
CA TYR A 196 -12.51 -7.91 8.67
C TYR A 196 -13.61 -8.19 9.68
N SER A 197 -13.32 -8.00 10.97
CA SER A 197 -14.31 -8.18 12.05
C SER A 197 -15.49 -7.21 11.89
N LYS A 198 -15.22 -5.91 11.71
CA LYS A 198 -16.26 -4.88 11.50
C LYS A 198 -17.07 -5.13 10.21
N ALA A 199 -16.39 -5.50 9.12
CA ALA A 199 -17.04 -5.83 7.87
C ALA A 199 -17.98 -7.05 8.04
N PHE A 200 -17.52 -8.09 8.72
CA PHE A 200 -18.33 -9.28 8.98
C PHE A 200 -19.56 -9.00 9.85
N GLU A 201 -19.44 -8.16 10.88
CA GLU A 201 -20.58 -7.70 11.70
C GLU A 201 -21.62 -6.95 10.86
N SER A 202 -21.16 -6.06 9.96
CA SER A 202 -22.02 -5.33 9.03
C SER A 202 -22.74 -6.27 8.06
N LEU A 203 -22.02 -7.26 7.50
CA LEU A 203 -22.58 -8.27 6.60
C LEU A 203 -23.62 -9.14 7.31
N SER A 204 -23.33 -9.57 8.53
CA SER A 204 -24.25 -10.36 9.36
C SER A 204 -25.54 -9.59 9.66
N SER A 205 -25.44 -8.28 9.87
CA SER A 205 -26.60 -7.40 10.09
C SER A 205 -27.39 -7.08 8.81
N SER A 206 -26.81 -7.36 7.63
CA SER A 206 -27.37 -7.01 6.32
C SER A 206 -28.06 -8.19 5.62
N GLY A 207 -28.24 -9.33 6.29
CA GLY A 207 -28.98 -10.49 5.79
C GLY A 207 -28.20 -11.42 4.86
N TRP A 208 -26.86 -11.36 4.88
CA TRP A 208 -26.00 -12.26 4.08
C TRP A 208 -26.01 -13.71 4.55
N ASP A 209 -26.35 -13.94 5.82
CA ASP A 209 -26.61 -15.25 6.42
C ASP A 209 -27.75 -16.03 5.72
N SER A 210 -28.68 -15.33 5.08
CA SER A 210 -29.75 -15.94 4.26
C SER A 210 -29.26 -16.43 2.89
N LYS A 211 -28.10 -15.97 2.42
CA LYS A 211 -27.54 -16.28 1.10
C LYS A 211 -26.49 -17.38 1.15
N ILE A 212 -25.78 -17.49 2.26
CA ILE A 212 -24.69 -18.42 2.46
C ILE A 212 -25.01 -19.21 3.72
N PRO A 213 -25.05 -20.56 3.68
CA PRO A 213 -25.32 -21.36 4.86
C PRO A 213 -24.38 -20.99 6.02
N THR A 214 -24.92 -20.96 7.23
CA THR A 214 -24.20 -20.52 8.45
C THR A 214 -22.94 -21.32 8.74
N GLU A 215 -22.85 -22.57 8.26
CA GLU A 215 -21.64 -23.40 8.36
C GLU A 215 -20.45 -22.82 7.56
N PHE A 216 -20.72 -22.07 6.48
CA PHE A 216 -19.70 -21.39 5.65
C PHE A 216 -19.64 -19.88 5.93
N PHE A 217 -20.68 -19.29 6.51
CA PHE A 217 -20.78 -17.87 6.82
C PHE A 217 -20.44 -17.59 8.30
N ASN A 218 -19.14 -17.59 8.61
CA ASN A 218 -18.58 -17.23 9.91
C ASN A 218 -17.31 -16.39 9.73
N LEU A 219 -16.86 -15.71 10.79
CA LEU A 219 -15.72 -14.79 10.74
C LEU A 219 -14.45 -15.49 10.24
N GLU A 220 -14.17 -16.70 10.73
CA GLU A 220 -12.99 -17.46 10.34
C GLU A 220 -13.00 -17.81 8.83
N SER A 221 -14.15 -18.22 8.30
CA SER A 221 -14.30 -18.50 6.87
C SER A 221 -14.19 -17.22 6.03
N PHE A 222 -14.74 -16.11 6.53
CA PHE A 222 -14.68 -14.81 5.87
C PHE A 222 -13.26 -14.26 5.79
N GLU A 223 -12.51 -14.26 6.90
CA GLU A 223 -11.09 -13.89 6.91
C GLU A 223 -10.27 -14.73 5.92
N TRP A 224 -10.49 -16.05 5.92
CA TRP A 224 -9.82 -16.95 4.98
C TRP A 224 -10.12 -16.56 3.53
N ALA A 225 -11.39 -16.30 3.20
CA ALA A 225 -11.79 -15.92 1.86
C ALA A 225 -11.23 -14.55 1.45
N MET A 226 -11.19 -13.58 2.36
CA MET A 226 -10.57 -12.27 2.11
C MET A 226 -9.07 -12.42 1.80
N GLU A 227 -8.36 -13.25 2.55
CA GLU A 227 -6.94 -13.50 2.36
C GLU A 227 -6.65 -14.33 1.09
N VAL A 228 -7.55 -15.24 0.70
CA VAL A 228 -7.50 -15.89 -0.62
C VAL A 228 -7.63 -14.84 -1.73
N VAL A 229 -8.60 -13.93 -1.64
CA VAL A 229 -8.75 -12.85 -2.64
C VAL A 229 -7.48 -11.98 -2.66
N ARG A 230 -6.97 -11.58 -1.50
CA ARG A 230 -5.78 -10.74 -1.38
C ARG A 230 -4.55 -11.38 -2.05
N SER A 231 -4.32 -12.66 -1.80
CA SER A 231 -3.10 -13.36 -2.25
C SER A 231 -3.11 -13.94 -3.64
N ARG A 232 -4.30 -14.21 -4.19
CA ARG A 232 -4.46 -14.94 -5.45
C ARG A 232 -5.08 -14.13 -6.57
N SER A 233 -5.59 -12.94 -6.29
CA SER A 233 -6.19 -12.09 -7.32
C SER A 233 -5.14 -11.40 -8.19
N VAL A 234 -5.53 -11.10 -9.43
CA VAL A 234 -4.72 -10.41 -10.42
C VAL A 234 -5.45 -9.14 -10.82
N ALA A 235 -4.72 -8.02 -10.81
CA ALA A 235 -5.25 -6.75 -11.31
C ALA A 235 -5.43 -6.82 -12.82
N PHE A 236 -6.66 -6.59 -13.29
CA PHE A 236 -7.03 -6.50 -14.70
C PHE A 236 -7.81 -5.20 -14.97
N PRO A 237 -7.17 -4.01 -14.94
CA PRO A 237 -7.85 -2.71 -14.88
C PRO A 237 -8.90 -2.43 -15.97
N LYS A 238 -8.81 -3.09 -17.12
CA LYS A 238 -9.74 -2.92 -18.26
C LYS A 238 -10.84 -3.98 -18.31
N PHE A 239 -11.00 -4.79 -17.27
CA PHE A 239 -11.96 -5.87 -17.21
C PHE A 239 -12.66 -5.87 -15.84
N ASP A 240 -13.98 -5.76 -15.86
CA ASP A 240 -14.88 -6.16 -14.77
C ASP A 240 -14.49 -5.67 -13.35
N ASP A 241 -14.46 -4.35 -13.17
CA ASP A 241 -14.02 -3.64 -11.94
C ASP A 241 -12.56 -3.91 -11.51
N GLY A 242 -11.72 -4.39 -12.44
CA GLY A 242 -10.27 -4.29 -12.33
C GLY A 242 -9.59 -5.42 -11.56
N LEU A 243 -10.32 -6.43 -11.07
CA LEU A 243 -9.77 -7.50 -10.24
C LEU A 243 -10.39 -8.86 -10.58
N VAL A 244 -9.56 -9.89 -10.74
CA VAL A 244 -10.01 -11.25 -11.06
C VAL A 244 -9.25 -12.31 -10.27
N LEU A 245 -9.91 -13.40 -9.92
CA LEU A 245 -9.25 -14.66 -9.56
C LEU A 245 -9.25 -15.55 -10.79
N ALA A 246 -8.08 -16.02 -11.21
CA ALA A 246 -7.92 -16.88 -12.38
C ALA A 246 -7.41 -18.26 -11.93
N PRO A 247 -8.31 -19.25 -11.74
CA PRO A 247 -7.96 -20.60 -11.34
C PRO A 247 -6.80 -21.17 -12.17
N VAL A 248 -5.89 -21.89 -11.50
CA VAL A 248 -4.61 -22.41 -12.03
C VAL A 248 -3.53 -21.33 -12.11
N ALA A 249 -3.79 -20.18 -12.75
CA ALA A 249 -2.78 -19.13 -12.87
C ALA A 249 -2.41 -18.51 -11.51
N ASP A 250 -3.36 -18.46 -10.57
CA ASP A 250 -3.17 -17.98 -9.21
C ASP A 250 -2.08 -18.74 -8.43
N PHE A 251 -1.82 -20.02 -8.75
CA PHE A 251 -0.76 -20.80 -8.11
C PHE A 251 0.65 -20.33 -8.47
N SER A 252 0.80 -19.49 -9.50
CA SER A 252 2.09 -18.86 -9.83
C SER A 252 2.45 -17.71 -8.88
N LEU A 253 1.46 -17.19 -8.14
CA LEU A 253 1.61 -16.17 -7.10
C LEU A 253 1.98 -16.78 -5.74
N ALA A 254 1.87 -18.10 -5.60
CA ALA A 254 2.05 -18.77 -4.32
C ALA A 254 3.52 -19.06 -4.00
N GLY A 255 3.97 -18.56 -2.85
CA GLY A 255 4.95 -19.24 -1.99
C GLY A 255 6.42 -19.26 -2.41
N LYS A 256 6.76 -19.00 -3.66
CA LYS A 256 8.15 -18.94 -4.14
C LYS A 256 8.36 -17.70 -4.99
N LEU A 257 9.56 -17.15 -4.87
CA LEU A 257 10.01 -16.10 -5.77
C LEU A 257 10.56 -16.75 -7.03
N GLY A 258 10.08 -16.25 -8.16
CA GLY A 258 10.60 -16.66 -9.45
C GLY A 258 10.89 -15.48 -10.34
N ARG A 259 11.00 -15.79 -11.62
CA ARG A 259 11.35 -14.84 -12.68
C ARG A 259 10.23 -14.71 -13.71
N ASP A 260 9.16 -15.46 -13.53
CA ASP A 260 8.08 -15.57 -14.50
C ASP A 260 7.12 -14.39 -14.34
N THR A 261 6.28 -14.18 -15.33
CA THR A 261 5.36 -13.03 -15.34
C THR A 261 3.93 -13.52 -15.43
N ILE A 262 3.05 -12.86 -14.68
CA ILE A 262 1.61 -12.97 -14.87
C ILE A 262 1.13 -11.69 -15.54
N SER A 263 0.26 -11.82 -16.53
CA SER A 263 -0.26 -10.69 -17.27
C SER A 263 -1.69 -10.92 -17.70
N CYS A 264 -2.43 -9.82 -17.87
CA CYS A 264 -3.79 -9.83 -18.38
C CYS A 264 -3.79 -9.29 -19.81
N GLY A 265 -4.53 -9.93 -20.68
CA GLY A 265 -4.57 -9.57 -22.09
C GLY A 265 -5.86 -10.01 -22.76
N TYR A 266 -5.91 -9.76 -24.07
CA TYR A 266 -7.00 -10.15 -24.92
C TYR A 266 -6.44 -10.99 -26.08
N GLU A 267 -6.97 -12.19 -26.30
CA GLU A 267 -6.48 -13.12 -27.32
C GLU A 267 -7.53 -13.38 -28.40
N GLY A 268 -7.06 -13.69 -29.61
CA GLY A 268 -7.90 -14.10 -30.73
C GLY A 268 -8.70 -12.96 -31.39
N LEU A 269 -9.42 -13.33 -32.46
CA LEU A 269 -10.22 -12.39 -33.27
C LEU A 269 -11.34 -11.72 -32.47
N PHE A 270 -11.91 -12.44 -31.50
CA PHE A 270 -12.99 -11.93 -30.64
C PHE A 270 -12.48 -11.17 -29.41
N ARG A 271 -11.16 -11.00 -29.27
CA ARG A 271 -10.53 -10.35 -28.11
C ARG A 271 -11.08 -10.93 -26.80
N GLU A 272 -10.93 -12.24 -26.61
CA GLU A 272 -11.33 -12.89 -25.36
C GLU A 272 -10.38 -12.45 -24.24
N PRO A 273 -10.87 -11.94 -23.09
CA PRO A 273 -10.02 -11.62 -21.95
C PRO A 273 -9.39 -12.88 -21.36
N ARG A 274 -8.08 -12.85 -21.12
CA ARG A 274 -7.31 -13.96 -20.55
C ARG A 274 -6.28 -13.50 -19.53
N VAL A 275 -6.00 -14.36 -18.55
CA VAL A 275 -4.85 -14.25 -17.65
C VAL A 275 -3.81 -15.27 -18.10
N THR A 276 -2.58 -14.83 -18.32
CA THR A 276 -1.48 -15.67 -18.81
C THR A 276 -0.28 -15.64 -17.89
N VAL A 277 0.30 -16.82 -17.64
CA VAL A 277 1.61 -16.96 -16.99
C VAL A 277 2.64 -17.31 -18.06
N GLN A 278 3.71 -16.52 -18.12
CA GLN A 278 4.79 -16.67 -19.09
C GLN A 278 6.08 -17.06 -18.38
N SER A 279 6.68 -18.17 -18.82
CA SER A 279 8.00 -18.57 -18.33
C SER A 279 9.08 -17.75 -19.03
N VAL A 280 9.74 -16.85 -18.30
CA VAL A 280 10.71 -15.90 -18.88
C VAL A 280 11.98 -16.62 -19.31
N ALA A 281 12.55 -17.45 -18.43
CA ALA A 281 13.78 -18.18 -18.74
C ALA A 281 13.52 -19.42 -19.62
N GLY A 282 12.30 -19.95 -19.60
CA GLY A 282 12.00 -21.32 -20.04
C GLY A 282 12.57 -22.33 -19.05
N GLY A 283 12.50 -23.62 -19.39
CA GLY A 283 12.94 -24.67 -18.49
C GLY A 283 12.66 -26.07 -18.99
N LYS A 284 13.14 -27.06 -18.24
CA LYS A 284 12.81 -28.46 -18.46
C LYS A 284 11.53 -28.84 -17.74
N SER A 285 10.91 -29.95 -18.14
CA SER A 285 9.86 -30.59 -17.35
C SER A 285 10.27 -30.71 -15.87
N GLY A 286 9.35 -30.39 -14.97
CA GLY A 286 9.54 -30.34 -13.51
C GLY A 286 10.11 -29.03 -12.97
N SER A 287 10.54 -28.08 -13.81
CA SER A 287 11.04 -26.78 -13.30
C SER A 287 9.90 -25.98 -12.66
N PRO A 288 10.13 -25.30 -11.52
CA PRO A 288 9.11 -24.47 -10.88
C PRO A 288 8.78 -23.24 -11.72
N ILE A 289 7.52 -22.84 -11.68
CA ILE A 289 6.99 -21.61 -12.27
C ILE A 289 6.57 -20.72 -11.10
N ALA A 290 7.13 -19.53 -11.03
CA ALA A 290 6.85 -18.59 -9.95
C ALA A 290 6.99 -17.16 -10.47
N VAL A 291 5.99 -16.33 -10.12
CA VAL A 291 5.97 -14.93 -10.55
C VAL A 291 7.07 -14.16 -9.85
N ASN A 292 7.64 -13.22 -10.60
CA ASN A 292 8.52 -12.21 -10.08
C ASN A 292 7.72 -11.03 -9.54
N PHE A 293 7.92 -10.70 -8.26
CA PHE A 293 7.31 -9.53 -7.62
C PHE A 293 8.20 -8.28 -7.71
N MET A 294 9.06 -8.17 -8.74
CA MET A 294 10.00 -7.06 -8.96
C MET A 294 9.42 -5.70 -8.56
N GLY A 295 10.17 -4.95 -7.74
CA GLY A 295 9.78 -3.62 -7.27
C GLY A 295 8.77 -3.62 -6.13
N LYS A 296 8.35 -4.79 -5.61
CA LYS A 296 7.64 -4.89 -4.34
C LYS A 296 8.62 -5.12 -3.20
N SER A 297 8.34 -4.52 -2.05
CA SER A 297 9.10 -4.71 -0.83
C SER A 297 8.86 -6.08 -0.19
N PRO A 298 9.77 -6.57 0.67
CA PRO A 298 9.51 -7.73 1.51
C PRO A 298 8.19 -7.63 2.30
N SER A 299 7.88 -6.45 2.84
CA SER A 299 6.68 -6.17 3.64
C SER A 299 5.39 -6.30 2.81
N SER A 300 5.31 -5.62 1.66
CA SER A 300 4.17 -5.69 0.75
C SER A 300 3.97 -7.09 0.20
N MET A 301 5.04 -7.79 -0.15
CA MET A 301 4.92 -9.15 -0.67
C MET A 301 4.41 -10.13 0.38
N LEU A 302 4.84 -10.00 1.64
CA LEU A 302 4.35 -10.87 2.72
C LEU A 302 2.86 -10.65 2.96
N LEU A 303 2.45 -9.39 3.06
CA LEU A 303 1.06 -9.00 3.25
C LEU A 303 0.18 -9.44 2.09
N ASP A 304 0.64 -9.24 0.86
CA ASP A 304 -0.16 -9.52 -0.33
C ASP A 304 -0.17 -11.00 -0.65
N HIS A 305 0.97 -11.68 -0.65
CA HIS A 305 1.12 -13.01 -1.25
C HIS A 305 1.61 -14.09 -0.28
N GLY A 306 1.84 -13.75 1.00
CA GLY A 306 2.34 -14.71 2.00
C GLY A 306 3.80 -15.11 1.81
N VAL A 307 4.57 -14.35 1.02
CA VAL A 307 6.00 -14.60 0.74
C VAL A 307 6.76 -13.28 0.71
N ALA A 308 7.97 -13.25 1.26
CA ALA A 308 8.89 -12.13 1.28
C ALA A 308 10.21 -12.51 0.60
N ASN A 309 10.92 -11.51 0.08
CA ASN A 309 12.28 -11.67 -0.44
C ASN A 309 13.33 -11.19 0.57
N PRO A 310 14.57 -11.72 0.52
CA PRO A 310 15.67 -11.21 1.34
C PRO A 310 16.23 -9.85 0.87
N ASN A 311 15.59 -9.18 -0.09
CA ASN A 311 16.18 -8.02 -0.75
C ASN A 311 16.03 -6.76 0.11
N LYS A 312 17.08 -6.45 0.87
CA LYS A 312 17.14 -5.24 1.70
C LYS A 312 17.13 -3.93 0.90
N GLU A 313 17.44 -3.95 -0.40
CA GLU A 313 17.44 -2.76 -1.25
C GLU A 313 16.00 -2.35 -1.64
N GLU A 314 15.06 -3.30 -1.60
CA GLU A 314 13.63 -3.07 -1.82
C GLU A 314 12.87 -2.90 -0.48
N GLY A 315 13.58 -2.77 0.63
CA GLY A 315 12.99 -2.56 1.95
C GLY A 315 12.11 -1.30 2.00
N GLU A 316 10.95 -1.40 2.65
CA GLU A 316 10.08 -0.26 2.92
C GLU A 316 9.56 -0.31 4.36
N PHE A 317 9.28 0.84 4.96
CA PHE A 317 8.64 0.95 6.26
C PHE A 317 7.51 1.98 6.18
N LYS A 318 6.30 1.61 6.60
CA LYS A 318 5.17 2.55 6.65
C LYS A 318 5.07 3.17 8.03
N VAL A 319 4.87 4.48 8.09
CA VAL A 319 4.71 5.25 9.32
C VAL A 319 3.58 6.25 9.17
N SER A 320 2.75 6.39 10.21
CA SER A 320 1.66 7.35 10.23
C SER A 320 1.95 8.50 11.18
N PHE A 321 1.71 9.73 10.73
CA PHE A 321 1.75 10.93 11.56
C PHE A 321 0.39 11.60 11.57
N ALA A 322 0.04 12.23 12.70
CA ALA A 322 -1.21 12.95 12.84
C ALA A 322 -1.02 14.31 13.52
N VAL A 323 -1.82 15.29 13.12
CA VAL A 323 -1.98 16.53 13.87
C VAL A 323 -2.76 16.20 15.14
N SER A 324 -2.14 16.43 16.30
CA SER A 324 -2.79 16.15 17.58
C SER A 324 -4.01 17.03 17.79
N SER A 325 -5.14 16.44 18.19
CA SER A 325 -6.36 17.18 18.57
C SER A 325 -6.18 18.06 19.81
N LEU A 326 -5.06 17.89 20.54
CA LEU A 326 -4.67 18.73 21.67
C LEU A 326 -3.78 19.91 21.25
N ASP A 327 -3.40 19.99 19.97
CA ASP A 327 -2.67 21.14 19.43
C ASP A 327 -3.58 22.37 19.48
N ARG A 328 -3.09 23.46 20.08
CA ARG A 328 -3.82 24.73 20.15
C ARG A 328 -4.16 25.30 18.78
N PHE A 329 -3.43 24.90 17.75
CA PHE A 329 -3.60 25.30 16.36
C PHE A 329 -4.22 24.20 15.48
N PHE A 330 -4.88 23.21 16.10
CA PHE A 330 -5.42 22.06 15.37
C PHE A 330 -6.33 22.50 14.22
N ASP A 331 -7.31 23.37 14.48
CA ASP A 331 -8.28 23.81 13.46
C ASP A 331 -7.59 24.53 12.29
N ASP A 332 -6.60 25.39 12.58
CA ASP A 332 -5.82 26.07 11.55
C ASP A 332 -4.97 25.08 10.75
N LYS A 333 -4.33 24.10 11.37
CA LYS A 333 -3.55 23.09 10.62
C LYS A 333 -4.46 22.18 9.79
N ALA A 334 -5.62 21.81 10.32
CA ALA A 334 -6.59 20.96 9.64
C ALA A 334 -7.14 21.62 8.37
N ASP A 335 -7.56 22.89 8.40
CA ASP A 335 -8.09 23.54 7.19
C ASP A 335 -6.97 23.89 6.16
N ILE A 336 -5.68 24.01 6.55
CA ILE A 336 -4.57 24.07 5.56
C ILE A 336 -4.46 22.74 4.82
N LEU A 337 -4.48 21.63 5.56
CA LEU A 337 -4.39 20.29 4.97
C LEU A 337 -5.61 20.02 4.06
N GLU A 338 -6.82 20.37 4.50
CA GLU A 338 -8.04 20.19 3.70
C GLU A 338 -8.00 20.97 2.38
N GLN A 339 -7.47 22.19 2.37
CA GLN A 339 -7.32 23.00 1.16
C GLN A 339 -6.38 22.37 0.13
N GLU A 340 -5.38 21.63 0.58
CA GLU A 340 -4.45 20.87 -0.26
C GLU A 340 -4.95 19.46 -0.59
N GLY A 341 -6.15 19.09 -0.13
CA GLY A 341 -6.72 17.75 -0.30
C GLY A 341 -6.03 16.67 0.54
N LEU A 342 -5.32 17.09 1.60
CA LEU A 342 -4.65 16.23 2.57
C LEU A 342 -5.51 16.03 3.83
N THR A 343 -5.18 15.01 4.62
CA THR A 343 -5.87 14.68 5.87
C THR A 343 -5.02 14.99 7.09
N THR A 344 -5.66 15.14 8.25
CA THR A 344 -4.95 15.39 9.53
C THR A 344 -4.15 14.19 10.03
N GLU A 345 -4.36 13.01 9.45
CA GLU A 345 -3.57 11.80 9.64
C GLU A 345 -3.08 11.34 8.26
N MET A 346 -1.78 11.12 8.13
CA MET A 346 -1.12 10.78 6.86
C MET A 346 -0.17 9.60 7.10
N THR A 347 -0.17 8.64 6.19
CA THR A 347 0.79 7.52 6.19
C THR A 347 1.83 7.74 5.10
N PHE A 348 3.10 7.62 5.46
CA PHE A 348 4.24 7.77 4.56
C PHE A 348 5.01 6.46 4.45
N THR A 349 5.58 6.20 3.29
CA THR A 349 6.41 5.02 3.03
C THR A 349 7.87 5.41 2.93
N LEU A 350 8.67 5.00 3.90
CA LEU A 350 10.13 5.12 3.89
C LEU A 350 10.71 4.01 3.02
N LYS A 351 11.68 4.32 2.18
CA LYS A 351 12.32 3.36 1.27
C LYS A 351 13.81 3.20 1.55
N ALA A 352 14.31 1.97 1.38
CA ALA A 352 15.73 1.65 1.53
C ALA A 352 16.63 2.33 0.48
N ASP A 353 16.08 2.82 -0.63
CA ASP A 353 16.81 3.63 -1.59
C ASP A 353 17.05 5.09 -1.12
N GLY A 354 16.36 5.51 -0.05
CA GLY A 354 16.45 6.85 0.52
C GLY A 354 15.50 7.87 -0.10
N THR A 355 14.61 7.45 -1.00
CA THR A 355 13.56 8.33 -1.53
C THR A 355 12.58 8.67 -0.41
N LEU A 356 12.40 9.96 -0.13
CA LEU A 356 11.39 10.46 0.79
C LEU A 356 10.12 10.87 0.02
N ASP A 357 8.97 10.68 0.65
CA ASP A 357 7.71 11.21 0.16
C ASP A 357 7.75 12.74 0.13
N GLU A 358 7.26 13.35 -0.95
CA GLU A 358 7.30 14.80 -1.14
C GLU A 358 6.48 15.56 -0.08
N TYR A 359 5.47 14.91 0.51
CA TYR A 359 4.61 15.49 1.54
C TYR A 359 5.14 15.28 2.96
N LEU A 360 6.11 14.39 3.19
CA LEU A 360 6.58 14.05 4.55
C LEU A 360 7.15 15.28 5.27
N LEU A 361 8.15 15.95 4.68
CA LEU A 361 8.79 17.10 5.33
C LEU A 361 7.84 18.31 5.44
N PRO A 362 7.06 18.69 4.41
CA PRO A 362 6.10 19.79 4.51
C PRO A 362 5.01 19.54 5.56
N PHE A 363 4.47 18.31 5.62
CA PHE A 363 3.50 17.93 6.64
C PHE A 363 4.10 18.06 8.04
N MET A 364 5.31 17.53 8.25
CA MET A 364 5.96 17.59 9.55
C MET A 364 6.36 19.02 9.96
N ARG A 365 6.77 19.86 9.01
CA ARG A 365 6.99 21.30 9.27
C ARG A 365 5.73 21.98 9.75
N LEU A 366 4.58 21.71 9.11
CA LEU A 366 3.27 22.23 9.53
C LEU A 366 2.89 21.72 10.93
N VAL A 367 3.07 20.43 11.21
CA VAL A 367 2.87 19.84 12.54
C VAL A 367 3.74 20.54 13.59
N CYS A 368 5.00 20.84 13.25
CA CYS A 368 5.95 21.51 14.13
C CYS A 368 5.81 23.04 14.18
N ILE A 369 4.86 23.67 13.47
CA ILE A 369 4.63 25.12 13.62
C ILE A 369 4.15 25.40 15.04
N GLN A 370 4.93 26.23 15.74
CA GLN A 370 4.71 26.66 17.12
C GLN A 370 5.16 28.11 17.29
N SER A 371 4.83 28.70 18.44
CA SER A 371 5.42 29.95 18.96
C SER A 371 5.69 31.03 17.89
N PHE A 372 6.96 31.24 17.51
CA PHE A 372 7.40 32.31 16.62
C PHE A 372 6.98 32.12 15.16
N ASP A 373 6.67 30.90 14.73
CA ASP A 373 6.24 30.61 13.36
C ASP A 373 4.71 30.58 13.22
N ALA A 374 3.98 30.74 14.34
CA ALA A 374 2.52 30.67 14.37
C ALA A 374 1.84 31.74 13.50
N PHE A 375 2.52 32.86 13.20
CA PHE A 375 1.99 33.88 12.30
C PHE A 375 1.71 33.34 10.89
N LEU A 376 2.35 32.23 10.49
CA LEU A 376 2.09 31.58 9.20
C LEU A 376 0.71 30.93 9.15
N LEU A 377 0.07 30.68 10.29
CA LEU A 377 -1.27 30.09 10.36
C LEU A 377 -2.39 31.12 10.22
N GLU A 378 -2.04 32.41 10.23
CA GLU A 378 -3.00 33.51 10.08
C GLU A 378 -3.72 33.47 8.73
N SER A 379 -4.98 33.89 8.74
CA SER A 379 -5.86 33.87 7.55
C SER A 379 -5.29 34.57 6.31
N VAL A 380 -4.43 35.58 6.48
CA VAL A 380 -3.80 36.29 5.35
C VAL A 380 -2.89 35.39 4.52
N PHE A 381 -2.29 34.36 5.12
CA PHE A 381 -1.38 33.45 4.44
C PHE A 381 -2.05 32.16 3.98
N ARG A 382 -3.36 32.00 4.22
CA ARG A 382 -4.04 30.70 4.13
C ARG A 382 -3.77 29.92 2.85
N GLN A 383 -3.81 30.62 1.71
CA GLN A 383 -3.60 30.06 0.37
C GLN A 383 -2.12 29.83 0.01
N GLU A 384 -1.20 30.35 0.81
CA GLU A 384 0.24 30.32 0.56
C GLU A 384 1.01 29.47 1.57
N VAL A 385 0.42 29.15 2.74
CA VAL A 385 1.11 28.46 3.85
C VAL A 385 1.71 27.15 3.40
N TRP A 386 1.00 26.38 2.56
CA TRP A 386 1.52 25.12 2.04
C TRP A 386 2.80 25.33 1.22
N GLY A 387 2.80 26.35 0.36
CA GLY A 387 3.97 26.80 -0.37
C GLY A 387 5.13 27.22 0.55
N PHE A 388 4.83 27.78 1.72
CA PHE A 388 5.85 28.15 2.70
C PHE A 388 6.47 26.95 3.41
N VAL A 389 5.67 25.94 3.81
CA VAL A 389 6.16 24.73 4.49
C VAL A 389 6.81 23.72 3.52
N ASN A 390 6.60 23.86 2.21
CA ASN A 390 7.37 23.12 1.21
C ASN A 390 8.88 23.43 1.28
N LEU A 391 9.26 24.57 1.87
CA LEU A 391 10.64 24.96 2.12
C LEU A 391 10.89 25.10 3.63
N PRO A 392 12.16 25.12 4.09
CA PRO A 392 12.47 25.32 5.50
C PRO A 392 11.81 26.57 6.10
N VAL A 393 11.11 26.43 7.22
CA VAL A 393 10.35 27.53 7.83
C VAL A 393 11.27 28.43 8.66
N SER A 394 11.79 27.87 9.75
CA SER A 394 12.74 28.52 10.66
C SER A 394 13.74 27.46 11.15
N LYS A 395 14.87 27.91 11.69
CA LYS A 395 15.88 26.98 12.25
C LYS A 395 15.33 26.16 13.41
N ASP A 396 14.50 26.77 14.25
CA ASP A 396 13.86 26.09 15.38
C ASP A 396 12.81 25.07 14.92
N ASN A 397 11.99 25.41 13.91
CA ASN A 397 11.02 24.49 13.32
C ASN A 397 11.70 23.31 12.63
N GLU A 398 12.74 23.55 11.81
CA GLU A 398 13.50 22.49 11.16
C GLU A 398 14.16 21.56 12.19
N LYS A 399 14.79 22.12 13.22
CA LYS A 399 15.40 21.33 14.28
C LYS A 399 14.38 20.46 15.00
N LEU A 400 13.25 21.03 15.42
CA LEU A 400 12.18 20.28 16.09
C LEU A 400 11.63 19.16 15.19
N MET A 401 11.41 19.44 13.92
CA MET A 401 10.93 18.47 12.94
C MET A 401 11.92 17.31 12.75
N LEU A 402 13.20 17.61 12.52
CA LEU A 402 14.25 16.61 12.33
C LEU A 402 14.48 15.76 13.58
N GLU A 403 14.57 16.38 14.76
CA GLU A 403 14.70 15.67 16.04
C GLU A 403 13.49 14.74 16.28
N THR A 404 12.27 15.20 15.96
CA THR A 404 11.05 14.39 16.10
C THR A 404 11.08 13.18 15.15
N LEU A 405 11.44 13.38 13.88
CA LEU A 405 11.51 12.30 12.91
C LEU A 405 12.60 11.29 13.24
N ILE A 406 13.81 11.75 13.56
CA ILE A 406 14.94 10.88 13.95
C ILE A 406 14.54 10.05 15.18
N ALA A 407 14.06 10.69 16.24
CA ALA A 407 13.66 9.97 17.46
C ALA A 407 12.53 8.96 17.20
N THR A 408 11.57 9.30 16.33
CA THR A 408 10.49 8.37 15.94
C THR A 408 11.04 7.14 15.22
N PHE A 409 11.97 7.34 14.27
CA PHE A 409 12.52 6.25 13.47
C PHE A 409 13.57 5.41 14.24
N GLU A 410 14.31 6.02 15.17
CA GLU A 410 15.14 5.30 16.13
C GLU A 410 14.28 4.44 17.07
N GLY A 411 13.17 4.98 17.59
CA GLY A 411 12.22 4.21 18.39
C GLY A 411 11.62 3.02 17.62
N ALA A 412 11.19 3.25 16.37
CA ALA A 412 10.70 2.18 15.50
C ALA A 412 11.77 1.12 15.20
N LEU A 413 13.03 1.53 15.06
CA LEU A 413 14.16 0.61 14.86
C LEU A 413 14.43 -0.25 16.10
N ASP A 414 14.29 0.33 17.30
CA ASP A 414 14.41 -0.39 18.56
C ASP A 414 13.25 -1.36 18.78
N ASP A 415 12.02 -0.97 18.38
CA ASP A 415 10.81 -1.80 18.52
C ASP A 415 10.86 -3.09 17.69
N ILE A 416 11.59 -3.10 16.55
CA ILE A 416 11.86 -4.33 15.78
C ILE A 416 12.60 -5.39 16.65
N GLY A 417 13.37 -4.94 17.64
CA GLY A 417 13.93 -5.76 18.73
C GLY A 417 15.02 -6.77 18.36
N SER A 418 15.18 -7.14 17.08
CA SER A 418 16.23 -8.04 16.61
C SER A 418 17.36 -7.31 15.90
N SER A 419 18.54 -7.92 15.88
CA SER A 419 19.68 -7.46 15.07
C SER A 419 19.65 -8.08 13.66
N GLU A 420 20.28 -7.40 12.70
CA GLU A 420 20.44 -7.93 11.34
C GLU A 420 21.21 -9.27 11.32
N SER A 421 22.17 -9.45 12.24
CA SER A 421 22.92 -10.71 12.35
C SER A 421 22.05 -11.86 12.82
N GLU A 422 21.15 -11.63 13.79
CA GLU A 422 20.21 -12.64 14.27
C GLU A 422 19.21 -13.03 13.18
N ASP A 423 18.63 -12.06 12.48
CA ASP A 423 17.71 -12.33 11.36
C ASP A 423 18.39 -13.12 10.25
N MET A 424 19.63 -12.76 9.91
CA MET A 424 20.42 -13.51 8.92
C MET A 424 20.77 -14.92 9.38
N SER A 425 20.86 -15.16 10.69
CA SER A 425 21.07 -16.50 11.24
C SER A 425 19.82 -17.37 11.10
N ILE A 426 18.63 -16.82 11.36
CA ILE A 426 17.32 -17.48 11.16
C ILE A 426 17.15 -17.86 9.68
N VAL A 427 17.48 -16.93 8.79
CA VAL A 427 17.38 -17.13 7.34
C VAL A 427 18.31 -18.26 6.85
N ARG A 428 19.50 -18.41 7.44
CA ARG A 428 20.50 -19.40 7.05
C ARG A 428 20.31 -20.76 7.72
N ASP A 429 19.67 -20.78 8.88
CA ASP A 429 19.41 -21.99 9.62
C ASP A 429 18.36 -22.84 8.89
N ALA A 430 18.67 -24.13 8.71
CA ALA A 430 17.79 -25.12 8.09
C ALA A 430 16.67 -25.61 9.03
N SER A 431 16.77 -25.35 10.34
CA SER A 431 15.73 -25.73 11.32
C SER A 431 14.60 -24.71 11.49
N SER A 432 14.84 -23.44 11.13
CA SER A 432 13.86 -22.35 11.23
C SER A 432 12.57 -22.63 10.43
N THR A 433 11.41 -22.19 10.93
CA THR A 433 10.12 -22.37 10.25
C THR A 433 9.98 -21.45 9.05
N TYR A 434 9.02 -21.73 8.14
CA TYR A 434 8.74 -20.85 7.02
C TYR A 434 8.42 -19.42 7.46
N ARG A 435 7.53 -19.28 8.46
CA ARG A 435 7.08 -17.99 8.99
C ARG A 435 8.19 -17.22 9.70
N GLN A 436 9.07 -17.92 10.42
CA GLN A 436 10.30 -17.31 11.00
C GLN A 436 11.19 -16.69 9.92
N VAL A 437 11.40 -17.39 8.81
CA VAL A 437 12.19 -16.87 7.69
C VAL A 437 11.49 -15.68 7.03
N GLN A 438 10.18 -15.74 6.80
CA GLN A 438 9.43 -14.62 6.23
C GLN A 438 9.48 -13.37 7.11
N ALA A 439 9.28 -13.53 8.42
CA ALA A 439 9.36 -12.42 9.37
C ALA A 439 10.77 -11.82 9.43
N ALA A 440 11.82 -12.66 9.37
CA ALA A 440 13.21 -12.18 9.30
C ALA A 440 13.48 -11.34 8.04
N TYR A 441 12.93 -11.72 6.88
CA TYR A 441 13.06 -10.93 5.66
C TYR A 441 12.41 -9.56 5.76
N VAL A 442 11.21 -9.48 6.35
CA VAL A 442 10.55 -8.19 6.64
C VAL A 442 11.43 -7.34 7.55
N ARG A 443 11.86 -7.85 8.71
CA ARG A 443 12.70 -7.09 9.65
C ARG A 443 14.00 -6.59 9.02
N ILE A 444 14.63 -7.39 8.15
CA ILE A 444 15.83 -6.95 7.40
C ILE A 444 15.50 -5.79 6.45
N GLY A 445 14.41 -5.88 5.68
CA GLY A 445 13.98 -4.84 4.76
C GLY A 445 13.59 -3.54 5.45
N GLU A 446 12.74 -3.62 6.46
CA GLU A 446 12.26 -2.45 7.22
C GLU A 446 13.41 -1.73 7.94
N ARG A 447 14.32 -2.49 8.56
CA ARG A 447 15.54 -1.96 9.18
C ARG A 447 16.39 -1.18 8.18
N SER A 448 16.50 -1.67 6.95
CA SER A 448 17.25 -1.01 5.87
C SER A 448 16.64 0.35 5.53
N ALA A 449 15.32 0.42 5.40
CA ALA A 449 14.58 1.66 5.14
C ALA A 449 14.71 2.68 6.28
N LEU A 450 14.53 2.23 7.54
CA LEU A 450 14.67 3.09 8.72
C LEU A 450 16.09 3.67 8.84
N LYS A 451 17.12 2.81 8.79
CA LYS A 451 18.52 3.27 8.88
C LYS A 451 18.89 4.23 7.78
N LYS A 452 18.44 3.98 6.55
CA LYS A 452 18.72 4.88 5.42
C LYS A 452 18.05 6.24 5.62
N THR A 453 16.82 6.25 6.12
CA THR A 453 16.06 7.48 6.40
C THR A 453 16.71 8.28 7.53
N ILE A 454 17.04 7.64 8.66
CA ILE A 454 17.73 8.28 9.79
C ILE A 454 19.01 8.96 9.31
N TYR A 455 19.85 8.24 8.56
CA TYR A 455 21.09 8.78 8.00
C TYR A 455 20.85 10.04 7.15
N LEU A 456 19.82 10.06 6.30
CA LEU A 456 19.51 11.24 5.47
C LEU A 456 19.04 12.42 6.32
N LEU A 457 18.24 12.17 7.36
CA LEU A 457 17.78 13.22 8.27
C LEU A 457 18.90 13.78 9.14
N GLU A 458 19.87 12.95 9.55
CA GLU A 458 21.08 13.40 10.25
C GLU A 458 21.93 14.31 9.35
N GLN A 459 22.08 13.98 8.06
CA GLN A 459 22.76 14.86 7.10
C GLN A 459 22.01 16.19 6.94
N GLU A 460 20.68 16.12 6.81
CA GLU A 460 19.82 17.32 6.73
C GLU A 460 19.90 18.19 8.00
N MET A 461 20.23 17.58 9.15
CA MET A 461 20.49 18.25 10.42
C MET A 461 21.87 18.92 10.45
N GLU A 462 22.91 18.31 9.88
CA GLU A 462 24.24 18.92 9.74
C GLU A 462 24.23 20.12 8.79
N GLU A 463 23.40 20.09 7.76
CA GLU A 463 23.31 21.14 6.73
C GLU A 463 22.39 22.32 7.10
N MET A 464 21.76 22.32 8.29
CA MET A 464 20.81 23.36 8.72
C MET A 464 21.32 24.79 8.57
N ASP A 465 22.59 25.05 8.91
CA ASP A 465 23.18 26.40 8.85
C ASP A 465 23.33 26.95 7.43
N SER A 466 23.25 26.07 6.42
CA SER A 466 23.34 26.44 5.01
C SER A 466 21.97 26.66 4.35
N LYS A 467 20.87 26.36 5.05
CA LYS A 467 19.52 26.47 4.52
C LYS A 467 19.04 27.92 4.52
N GLU A 468 18.30 28.28 3.49
CA GLU A 468 17.60 29.56 3.42
C GLU A 468 16.20 29.45 4.02
N TYR A 469 15.93 30.19 5.09
CA TYR A 469 14.68 30.14 5.84
C TYR A 469 13.65 31.17 5.36
N TYR A 470 12.40 31.07 5.84
CA TYR A 470 11.28 31.92 5.41
C TYR A 470 11.63 33.42 5.43
N GLN A 471 12.22 33.91 6.52
CA GLN A 471 12.56 35.33 6.66
C GLN A 471 13.60 35.79 5.63
N GLU A 472 14.62 34.97 5.37
CA GLU A 472 15.66 35.27 4.38
C GLU A 472 15.08 35.29 2.96
N ARG A 473 14.25 34.29 2.63
CA ARG A 473 13.55 34.23 1.34
C ARG A 473 12.66 35.46 1.13
N ARG A 474 11.94 35.88 2.17
CA ARG A 474 11.09 37.07 2.13
C ARG A 474 11.90 38.34 1.91
N LEU A 475 13.05 38.51 2.58
CA LEU A 475 13.92 39.66 2.36
C LEU A 475 14.49 39.71 0.93
N LYS A 476 14.85 38.57 0.34
CA LYS A 476 15.30 38.53 -1.07
C LYS A 476 14.21 38.97 -2.05
N SER A 477 12.94 38.66 -1.77
CA SER A 477 11.82 39.10 -2.62
C SER A 477 11.60 40.61 -2.62
N LEU A 478 12.15 41.34 -1.64
CA LEU A 478 12.04 42.81 -1.57
C LEU A 478 12.85 43.52 -2.67
N ASN A 479 13.76 42.81 -3.35
CA ASN A 479 14.51 43.31 -4.50
C ASN A 479 15.12 44.71 -4.25
N LEU A 480 15.75 44.90 -3.08
CA LEU A 480 16.23 46.20 -2.59
C LEU A 480 17.27 46.87 -3.51
N ASP A 481 17.90 46.10 -4.39
CA ASP A 481 18.86 46.59 -5.39
C ASP A 481 18.19 47.04 -6.71
N ARG A 482 16.85 47.00 -6.81
CA ARG A 482 16.17 47.56 -7.99
C ARG A 482 16.37 49.08 -8.01
N PRO A 483 16.49 49.70 -9.20
CA PRO A 483 16.49 51.15 -9.31
C PRO A 483 15.26 51.71 -8.60
N VAL A 484 15.47 52.69 -7.71
CA VAL A 484 14.37 53.41 -7.05
C VAL A 484 13.49 53.99 -8.14
N ASP A 485 12.21 53.66 -8.12
CA ASP A 485 11.23 54.26 -9.03
C ASP A 485 11.15 55.76 -8.70
N GLU A 486 11.16 56.63 -9.71
CA GLU A 486 11.05 58.09 -9.48
C GLU A 486 9.80 58.45 -8.67
N SER A 487 8.74 57.62 -8.72
CA SER A 487 7.53 57.78 -7.92
C SER A 487 7.68 57.45 -6.43
N GLU A 488 8.74 56.73 -6.04
CA GLU A 488 9.08 56.40 -4.65
C GLU A 488 9.97 57.49 -4.00
N ILE A 489 10.49 58.43 -4.80
CA ILE A 489 11.29 59.56 -4.33
C ILE A 489 10.34 60.63 -3.77
N VAL A 490 10.14 60.61 -2.45
CA VAL A 490 9.46 61.71 -1.76
C VAL A 490 10.44 62.88 -1.66
N ASP A 491 10.26 63.91 -2.49
CA ASP A 491 11.04 65.15 -2.39
C ASP A 491 10.71 65.85 -1.06
N PRO A 492 11.68 66.01 -0.13
CA PRO A 492 11.44 66.64 1.16
C PRO A 492 11.07 68.12 1.07
N ASN A 493 11.18 68.74 -0.12
CA ASN A 493 10.81 70.13 -0.36
C ASN A 493 9.43 70.30 -1.03
N VAL A 494 8.70 69.21 -1.29
CA VAL A 494 7.31 69.31 -1.72
C VAL A 494 6.47 69.67 -0.49
N GLU A 495 6.13 70.96 -0.37
CA GLU A 495 5.04 71.39 0.50
C GLU A 495 3.78 70.65 0.07
N PHE A 496 3.39 69.62 0.82
CA PHE A 496 2.04 69.10 0.76
C PHE A 496 1.13 70.27 1.15
N GLY A 497 0.53 70.91 0.14
CA GLY A 497 -0.49 71.92 0.32
C GLY A 497 -1.51 71.35 1.28
N ARG A 498 -1.53 71.84 2.52
CA ARG A 498 -2.58 71.55 3.49
C ARG A 498 -3.86 72.21 2.96
N GLU A 499 -4.54 71.57 2.02
CA GLU A 499 -5.95 71.84 1.79
C GLU A 499 -6.68 71.43 3.06
N ARG A 500 -7.04 72.43 3.86
CA ARG A 500 -7.78 72.28 5.13
C ARG A 500 -9.25 71.89 4.93
N ASP A 501 -9.66 71.50 3.72
CA ASP A 501 -11.06 71.23 3.37
C ASP A 501 -11.28 69.82 2.82
N ALA A 502 -10.71 68.82 3.51
CA ALA A 502 -11.08 67.43 3.29
C ALA A 502 -12.37 67.08 4.06
N PRO A 503 -13.46 66.67 3.39
CA PRO A 503 -14.80 66.51 3.99
C PRO A 503 -14.94 65.33 4.96
N TRP A 504 -13.87 64.58 5.26
CA TRP A 504 -13.87 63.43 6.17
C TRP A 504 -13.36 63.75 7.59
N MET A 505 -13.02 65.02 7.89
CA MET A 505 -12.77 65.50 9.26
C MET A 505 -13.92 66.38 9.79
N ARG A 506 -15.14 65.84 9.84
CA ARG A 506 -16.20 66.37 10.71
C ARG A 506 -16.91 65.26 11.46
#